data_AF-A0A7S0C091-F1
#
_entry.id   AF-A0A7S0C091-F1
#
_cell.length_a   1.000
_cell.length_b   1.000
_cell.length_c   1.000
_cell.angle_alpha   90.00
_cell.angle_beta   90.00
_cell.angle_gamma   90.00
#
_symmetry.space_group_name_H-M   'P 1'
#
loop_
_entity.id
_entity.type
_entity.pdbx_description
1 polymer ?
#
loop_
_entity_poly.entity_id
_entity_poly.type
_entity_poly.pdbx_seq_one_letter_code
_entity_poly.pdbx_strand_id
1 'polypeptide(L)'
;SAGTSVNGGGGGGEKVKKPVIIFVPSRRQAQLTAIDLMTYADHLDDDSQKSLFQGRGYDADKIAKLTPDLQEPALGQVISSGIGFLHDGMLPSDYSTVLDLYHDESLQILIVPFTLCWKLTNDTTAHLVIIMGTESYDGRERRYIDHPIADLLQMMGKASRPRTNDVNGKCVLFTYSPKKEYLKKLLYEPLPMESHLDHYLHDHLNSEIVTQTIDTLQDAVDYVTWTLLYRRLLKNPNYYN
;
A
#
# COMPACT_ATOMS: atom_id res chain seq x y z
N SER A 1 43.41 -24.58 11.93
CA SER A 1 42.44 -25.67 11.67
C SER A 1 41.22 -25.39 12.52
N ALA A 2 39.99 -25.27 12.03
CA ALA A 2 39.37 -25.96 10.92
C ALA A 2 38.66 -24.98 9.98
N GLY A 3 38.86 -25.19 8.69
CA GLY A 3 37.97 -24.65 7.66
C GLY A 3 36.77 -25.58 7.54
N THR A 4 35.57 -25.01 7.49
CA THR A 4 34.39 -25.71 7.03
C THR A 4 33.98 -25.06 5.72
N SER A 5 34.50 -25.66 4.64
CA SER A 5 34.00 -25.50 3.28
C SER A 5 32.56 -26.01 3.25
N VAL A 6 31.61 -25.16 2.86
CA VAL A 6 30.28 -25.58 2.43
C VAL A 6 30.23 -25.35 0.93
N ASN A 7 30.41 -26.43 0.19
CA ASN A 7 30.29 -26.47 -1.25
C ASN A 7 29.15 -27.42 -1.61
N GLY A 8 28.30 -27.01 -2.55
CA GLY A 8 27.45 -27.91 -3.32
C GLY A 8 25.99 -28.03 -2.85
N GLY A 9 25.12 -27.26 -3.49
CA GLY A 9 23.67 -27.41 -3.38
C GLY A 9 22.93 -26.60 -4.44
N GLY A 10 23.33 -26.73 -5.71
CA GLY A 10 22.60 -26.18 -6.85
C GLY A 10 21.25 -26.90 -7.00
N GLY A 11 20.25 -26.44 -6.24
CA GLY A 11 18.86 -26.78 -6.46
C GLY A 11 18.26 -25.79 -7.45
N GLY A 12 18.03 -26.22 -8.68
CA GLY A 12 17.15 -25.54 -9.64
C GLY A 12 15.71 -25.58 -9.14
N GLY A 13 15.42 -24.85 -8.07
CA GLY A 13 14.07 -24.63 -7.60
C GLY A 13 13.35 -23.76 -8.62
N GLU A 14 12.27 -24.28 -9.20
CA GLU A 14 11.31 -23.51 -9.98
C GLU A 14 11.02 -22.21 -9.22
N LYS A 15 11.34 -21.05 -9.82
CA LYS A 15 11.15 -19.74 -9.16
C LYS A 15 9.66 -19.60 -8.87
N VAL A 16 9.29 -19.81 -7.61
CA VAL A 16 7.89 -19.83 -7.16
C VAL A 16 7.27 -18.45 -7.45
N LYS A 17 6.42 -18.38 -8.48
CA LYS A 17 5.67 -17.16 -8.83
C LYS A 17 4.69 -16.86 -7.72
N LYS A 18 4.78 -15.67 -7.14
CA LYS A 18 3.91 -15.22 -6.06
C LYS A 18 3.49 -13.78 -6.34
N PRO A 19 2.24 -13.41 -5.99
CA PRO A 19 1.69 -12.13 -6.36
C PRO A 19 2.40 -10.96 -5.66
N VAL A 20 2.46 -9.84 -6.36
CA VAL A 20 3.15 -8.61 -5.96
C VAL A 20 2.19 -7.43 -6.03
N ILE A 21 2.17 -6.60 -4.99
CA ILE A 21 1.50 -5.29 -5.01
C ILE A 21 2.55 -4.19 -4.98
N ILE A 22 2.45 -3.21 -5.87
CA ILE A 22 3.30 -2.02 -5.90
C ILE A 22 2.46 -0.79 -5.58
N PHE A 23 2.70 -0.17 -4.45
CA PHE A 23 2.11 1.12 -4.10
C PHE A 23 2.92 2.27 -4.68
N VAL A 24 2.23 3.23 -5.29
CA VAL A 24 2.83 4.40 -5.96
C VAL A 24 2.20 5.71 -5.48
N PRO A 25 2.88 6.85 -5.61
CA PRO A 25 2.43 8.11 -5.01
C PRO A 25 1.26 8.78 -5.73
N SER A 26 0.94 8.38 -6.97
CA SER A 26 -0.15 9.00 -7.74
C SER A 26 -0.79 8.07 -8.76
N ARG A 27 -2.01 8.42 -9.20
CA ARG A 27 -2.72 7.78 -10.32
C ARG A 27 -1.86 7.69 -11.58
N ARG A 28 -1.24 8.80 -11.97
CA ARG A 28 -0.40 8.85 -13.18
C ARG A 28 0.81 7.96 -13.04
N GLN A 29 1.42 7.91 -11.85
CA GLN A 29 2.56 7.06 -11.59
C GLN A 29 2.19 5.57 -11.69
N ALA A 30 0.96 5.17 -11.36
CA ALA A 30 0.53 3.77 -11.49
C ALA A 30 0.59 3.29 -12.94
N GLN A 31 0.06 4.09 -13.85
CA GLN A 31 0.09 3.82 -15.28
C GLN A 31 1.52 3.85 -15.83
N LEU A 32 2.32 4.86 -15.46
CA LEU A 32 3.71 4.98 -15.92
C LEU A 32 4.56 3.80 -15.45
N THR A 33 4.49 3.43 -14.16
CA THR A 33 5.22 2.29 -13.63
C THR A 33 4.76 0.96 -14.28
N ALA A 34 3.48 0.83 -14.63
CA ALA A 34 3.00 -0.36 -15.36
C ALA A 34 3.63 -0.48 -16.74
N ILE A 35 3.67 0.63 -17.49
CA ILE A 35 4.27 0.69 -18.83
C ILE A 35 5.78 0.47 -18.75
N ASP A 36 6.46 1.05 -17.76
CA ASP A 36 7.90 0.88 -17.55
C ASP A 36 8.26 -0.59 -17.26
N LEU A 37 7.48 -1.26 -16.40
CA LEU A 37 7.68 -2.67 -16.08
C LEU A 37 7.35 -3.59 -17.27
N MET A 38 6.29 -3.29 -18.02
CA MET A 38 5.97 -4.00 -19.26
C MET A 38 7.12 -3.87 -20.27
N THR A 39 7.59 -2.64 -20.50
CA THR A 39 8.71 -2.37 -21.40
C THR A 39 9.97 -3.09 -20.94
N TYR A 40 10.27 -3.08 -19.64
CA TYR A 40 11.39 -3.81 -19.09
C TYR A 40 11.26 -5.32 -19.34
N ALA A 41 10.07 -5.89 -19.11
CA ALA A 41 9.81 -7.31 -19.36
C ALA A 41 10.00 -7.69 -20.84
N ASP A 42 9.53 -6.84 -21.76
CA ASP A 42 9.65 -7.10 -23.21
C ASP A 42 11.11 -7.12 -23.70
N HIS A 43 11.97 -6.32 -23.07
CA HIS A 43 13.41 -6.23 -23.36
C HIS A 43 14.26 -7.34 -22.73
N LEU A 44 13.68 -8.22 -21.91
CA LEU A 44 14.41 -9.37 -21.40
C LEU A 44 14.66 -10.37 -22.54
N ASP A 45 15.90 -10.85 -22.68
CA ASP A 45 16.23 -11.82 -23.74
C ASP A 45 15.74 -13.25 -23.42
N ASP A 46 15.46 -13.54 -22.15
CA ASP A 46 15.10 -14.86 -21.64
C ASP A 46 13.59 -14.95 -21.36
N ASP A 47 12.89 -15.76 -22.16
CA ASP A 47 11.45 -16.02 -22.03
C ASP A 47 11.06 -16.56 -20.65
N SER A 48 11.98 -17.26 -19.97
CA SER A 48 11.74 -17.71 -18.60
C SER A 48 11.63 -16.54 -17.63
N GLN A 49 12.39 -15.46 -17.84
CA GLN A 49 12.26 -14.23 -17.05
C GLN A 49 11.02 -13.43 -17.43
N LYS A 50 10.63 -13.38 -18.71
CA LYS A 50 9.37 -12.75 -19.14
C LYS A 50 8.17 -13.38 -18.45
N SER A 51 8.17 -14.70 -18.37
CA SER A 51 7.11 -15.45 -17.71
C SER A 51 6.97 -15.10 -16.22
N LEU A 52 7.97 -14.50 -15.56
CA LEU A 52 7.88 -14.12 -14.15
C LEU A 52 6.87 -12.99 -13.90
N PHE A 53 6.55 -12.20 -14.91
CA PHE A 53 5.53 -11.15 -14.87
C PHE A 53 4.13 -11.71 -15.10
N GLN A 54 4.02 -12.91 -15.65
CA GLN A 54 2.78 -13.62 -15.85
C GLN A 54 2.50 -14.50 -14.63
N GLY A 55 1.33 -14.33 -14.02
CA GLY A 55 0.94 -15.11 -12.85
C GLY A 55 0.74 -16.59 -13.18
N ARG A 56 0.46 -17.41 -12.16
CA ARG A 56 0.29 -18.87 -12.35
C ARG A 56 -0.95 -19.23 -13.16
N GLY A 57 -2.02 -18.45 -12.99
CA GLY A 57 -3.27 -18.58 -13.74
C GLY A 57 -3.28 -17.77 -15.03
N TYR A 58 -2.11 -17.37 -15.55
CA TYR A 58 -2.03 -16.59 -16.77
C TYR A 58 -2.48 -17.43 -17.97
N ASP A 59 -3.48 -16.92 -18.69
CA ASP A 59 -4.03 -17.51 -19.91
C ASP A 59 -4.17 -16.41 -20.96
N ALA A 60 -3.37 -16.52 -22.03
CA ALA A 60 -3.34 -15.54 -23.11
C ALA A 60 -4.69 -15.46 -23.86
N ASP A 61 -5.41 -16.57 -24.00
CA ASP A 61 -6.70 -16.60 -24.70
C ASP A 61 -7.80 -15.95 -23.87
N LYS A 62 -7.79 -16.17 -22.54
CA LYS A 62 -8.70 -15.51 -21.60
C LYS A 62 -8.46 -14.00 -21.62
N ILE A 63 -7.20 -13.57 -21.55
CA ILE A 63 -6.83 -12.17 -21.55
C ILE A 63 -7.20 -11.51 -22.88
N ALA A 64 -6.86 -12.11 -24.02
CA ALA A 64 -7.16 -11.57 -25.34
C ALA A 64 -8.67 -11.38 -25.59
N LYS A 65 -9.53 -12.19 -24.95
CA LYS A 65 -10.99 -12.04 -24.99
C LYS A 65 -11.51 -10.89 -24.13
N LEU A 66 -10.84 -10.57 -23.03
CA LEU A 66 -11.23 -9.51 -22.10
C LEU A 66 -10.70 -8.14 -22.53
N THR A 67 -9.53 -8.09 -23.20
CA THR A 67 -8.89 -6.85 -23.64
C THR A 67 -9.80 -5.90 -24.42
N PRO A 68 -10.67 -6.36 -25.36
CA PRO A 68 -11.57 -5.48 -26.10
C PRO A 68 -12.68 -4.82 -25.26
N ASP A 69 -13.04 -5.40 -24.11
CA ASP A 69 -14.10 -4.88 -23.25
C ASP A 69 -13.60 -3.77 -22.32
N LEU A 70 -12.28 -3.70 -22.09
CA LEU A 70 -11.64 -2.69 -21.26
C LEU A 70 -11.69 -1.31 -21.93
N GLN A 71 -12.12 -0.31 -21.16
CA GLN A 71 -12.27 1.04 -21.68
C GLN A 71 -10.97 1.84 -21.59
N GLU A 72 -10.10 1.52 -20.64
CA GLU A 72 -8.78 2.15 -20.51
C GLU A 72 -7.76 1.48 -21.45
N PRO A 73 -7.30 2.13 -22.53
CA PRO A 73 -6.47 1.48 -23.54
C PRO A 73 -5.10 1.05 -23.00
N ALA A 74 -4.53 1.85 -22.09
CA ALA A 74 -3.24 1.52 -21.47
C ALA A 74 -3.32 0.27 -20.59
N LEU A 75 -4.48 0.00 -19.99
CA LEU A 75 -4.70 -1.19 -19.18
C LEU A 75 -4.69 -2.46 -20.04
N GLY A 76 -5.34 -2.43 -21.21
CA GLY A 76 -5.37 -3.55 -22.13
C GLY A 76 -3.98 -3.95 -22.64
N GLN A 77 -3.07 -2.98 -22.80
CA GLN A 77 -1.68 -3.24 -23.18
C GLN A 77 -0.91 -3.96 -22.07
N VAL A 78 -0.95 -3.43 -20.84
CA VAL A 78 -0.12 -3.95 -19.73
C VAL A 78 -0.61 -5.31 -19.20
N ILE A 79 -1.92 -5.58 -19.25
CA ILE A 79 -2.51 -6.85 -18.76
C ILE A 79 -1.97 -8.04 -19.56
N SER A 80 -1.67 -7.85 -20.86
CA SER A 80 -1.09 -8.89 -21.72
C SER A 80 0.31 -9.33 -21.27
N SER A 81 0.99 -8.52 -20.46
CA SER A 81 2.28 -8.88 -19.86
C SER A 81 2.14 -9.39 -18.41
N GLY A 82 0.92 -9.61 -17.93
CA GLY A 82 0.62 -10.06 -16.56
C GLY A 82 0.71 -8.97 -15.50
N ILE A 83 0.68 -7.69 -15.92
CA ILE A 83 0.76 -6.51 -15.06
C ILE A 83 -0.58 -5.77 -15.11
N GLY A 84 -1.14 -5.43 -13.96
CA GLY A 84 -2.32 -4.58 -13.86
C GLY A 84 -2.05 -3.32 -13.04
N PHE A 85 -2.84 -2.28 -13.27
CA PHE A 85 -2.88 -1.12 -12.37
C PHE A 85 -4.33 -0.75 -12.02
N LEU A 86 -4.50 -0.12 -10.86
CA LEU A 86 -5.77 0.42 -10.39
C LEU A 86 -5.64 1.92 -10.14
N HIS A 87 -6.73 2.66 -10.30
CA HIS A 87 -6.84 4.03 -9.78
C HIS A 87 -8.31 4.44 -9.60
N ASP A 88 -8.57 5.46 -8.77
CA ASP A 88 -9.93 5.89 -8.46
C ASP A 88 -10.76 6.39 -9.64
N GLY A 89 -10.13 6.81 -10.73
CA GLY A 89 -10.82 7.26 -11.93
C GLY A 89 -11.16 6.16 -12.96
N MET A 90 -11.04 4.87 -12.62
CA MET A 90 -11.39 3.76 -13.52
C MET A 90 -12.90 3.54 -13.53
N LEU A 91 -13.42 2.95 -14.61
CA LEU A 91 -14.78 2.41 -14.56
C LEU A 91 -14.87 1.25 -13.56
N PRO A 92 -16.01 1.10 -12.86
CA PRO A 92 -16.21 -0.01 -11.94
C PRO A 92 -16.02 -1.38 -12.59
N SER A 93 -16.39 -1.54 -13.88
CA SER A 93 -16.20 -2.78 -14.65
C SER A 93 -14.74 -3.15 -14.86
N ASP A 94 -13.91 -2.16 -15.21
CA ASP A 94 -12.48 -2.37 -15.42
C ASP A 94 -11.81 -2.65 -14.08
N TYR A 95 -12.21 -1.92 -13.03
CA TYR A 95 -11.73 -2.12 -11.67
C TYR A 95 -12.00 -3.53 -11.16
N SER A 96 -13.23 -4.06 -11.33
CA SER A 96 -13.57 -5.44 -10.95
C SER A 96 -12.79 -6.45 -11.78
N THR A 97 -12.70 -6.26 -13.10
CA THR A 97 -11.97 -7.18 -14.00
C THR A 97 -10.50 -7.32 -13.60
N VAL A 98 -9.81 -6.22 -13.27
CA VAL A 98 -8.40 -6.27 -12.83
C VAL A 98 -8.26 -7.00 -11.50
N LEU A 99 -9.17 -6.78 -10.56
CA LEU A 99 -9.13 -7.48 -9.28
C LEU A 99 -9.40 -8.98 -9.46
N ASP A 100 -10.37 -9.36 -10.27
CA ASP A 100 -10.68 -10.77 -10.55
C ASP A 100 -9.47 -11.47 -11.20
N LEU A 101 -8.83 -10.84 -12.18
CA LEU A 101 -7.61 -11.36 -12.80
C LEU A 101 -6.43 -11.47 -11.82
N TYR A 102 -6.34 -10.58 -10.83
CA TYR A 102 -5.33 -10.67 -9.78
C TYR A 102 -5.64 -11.79 -8.78
N HIS A 103 -6.91 -11.96 -8.39
CA HIS A 103 -7.36 -13.02 -7.48
C HIS A 103 -7.23 -14.42 -8.09
N ASP A 104 -7.45 -14.55 -9.40
CA ASP A 104 -7.20 -15.76 -10.18
C ASP A 104 -5.70 -16.05 -10.40
N GLU A 105 -4.81 -15.19 -9.87
CA GLU A 105 -3.36 -15.23 -10.12
C GLU A 105 -3.01 -15.21 -11.62
N SER A 106 -3.86 -14.63 -12.48
CA SER A 106 -3.52 -14.35 -13.88
C SER A 106 -2.54 -13.18 -13.98
N LEU A 107 -2.74 -12.15 -13.14
CA LEU A 107 -1.79 -11.06 -12.96
C LEU A 107 -0.80 -11.40 -11.86
N GLN A 108 0.49 -11.22 -12.13
CA GLN A 108 1.51 -11.33 -11.08
C GLN A 108 1.63 -10.02 -10.31
N ILE A 109 1.55 -8.88 -11.00
CA ILE A 109 1.85 -7.56 -10.44
C ILE A 109 0.61 -6.68 -10.50
N LEU A 110 0.25 -6.10 -9.36
CA LEU A 110 -0.82 -5.11 -9.24
C LEU A 110 -0.26 -3.78 -8.74
N ILE A 111 -0.43 -2.71 -9.51
CA ILE A 111 0.10 -1.38 -9.18
C ILE A 111 -1.03 -0.47 -8.74
N VAL A 112 -0.91 0.13 -7.55
CA VAL A 112 -2.01 0.83 -6.90
C VAL A 112 -1.53 2.15 -6.29
N PRO A 113 -2.18 3.30 -6.54
CA PRO A 113 -1.92 4.54 -5.81
C PRO A 113 -2.09 4.38 -4.31
N PHE A 114 -1.27 5.07 -3.51
CA PHE A 114 -1.34 5.00 -2.04
C PHE A 114 -2.73 5.36 -1.50
N THR A 115 -3.46 6.27 -2.17
CA THR A 115 -4.82 6.69 -1.79
C THR A 115 -5.84 5.55 -1.76
N LEU A 116 -5.55 4.46 -2.47
CA LEU A 116 -6.41 3.28 -2.56
C LEU A 116 -6.10 2.21 -1.50
N CYS A 117 -5.08 2.39 -0.64
CA CYS A 117 -4.64 1.36 0.31
C CYS A 117 -5.75 0.87 1.26
N TRP A 118 -6.70 1.75 1.61
CA TRP A 118 -7.87 1.43 2.44
C TRP A 118 -9.05 0.88 1.63
N LYS A 119 -9.17 1.23 0.35
CA LYS A 119 -10.27 0.78 -0.54
C LYS A 119 -10.04 -0.65 -1.03
N LEU A 120 -8.78 -1.08 -1.14
CA LEU A 120 -8.46 -2.47 -1.46
C LEU A 120 -9.03 -3.40 -0.40
N THR A 121 -9.86 -4.35 -0.84
CA THR A 121 -10.44 -5.38 0.01
C THR A 121 -9.38 -6.16 0.77
N ASN A 122 -9.74 -6.68 1.95
CA ASN A 122 -8.81 -7.43 2.81
C ASN A 122 -8.31 -8.73 2.17
N ASP A 123 -9.04 -9.25 1.18
CA ASP A 123 -8.63 -10.45 0.42
C ASP A 123 -7.54 -10.14 -0.62
N THR A 124 -7.37 -8.88 -1.02
CA THR A 124 -6.35 -8.44 -2.00
C THR A 124 -5.00 -8.33 -1.30
N THR A 125 -4.29 -9.46 -1.26
CA THR A 125 -3.03 -9.64 -0.54
C THR A 125 -1.93 -10.09 -1.49
N ALA A 126 -0.67 -9.83 -1.12
CA ALA A 126 0.51 -10.17 -1.91
C ALA A 126 1.55 -10.88 -1.04
N HIS A 127 2.43 -11.65 -1.68
CA HIS A 127 3.62 -12.16 -1.01
C HIS A 127 4.67 -11.05 -0.85
N LEU A 128 4.78 -10.18 -1.86
CA LEU A 128 5.67 -9.03 -1.87
C LEU A 128 4.87 -7.74 -2.03
N VAL A 129 5.03 -6.82 -1.10
CA VAL A 129 4.58 -5.43 -1.26
C VAL A 129 5.79 -4.55 -1.52
N ILE A 130 5.70 -3.68 -2.52
CA ILE A 130 6.69 -2.65 -2.81
C ILE A 130 6.00 -1.31 -2.60
N ILE A 131 6.56 -0.44 -1.76
CA ILE A 131 6.08 0.93 -1.60
C ILE A 131 7.09 1.85 -2.28
N MET A 132 6.71 2.38 -3.44
CA MET A 132 7.54 3.20 -4.31
C MET A 132 7.43 4.67 -3.91
N GLY A 133 8.21 5.07 -2.92
CA GLY A 133 8.18 6.43 -2.38
C GLY A 133 7.25 6.56 -1.19
N THR A 134 7.56 7.52 -0.33
CA THR A 134 6.88 7.77 0.94
C THR A 134 6.24 9.16 1.00
N GLU A 135 6.11 9.81 -0.16
CA GLU A 135 5.67 11.18 -0.30
C GLU A 135 4.72 11.33 -1.48
N SER A 136 3.74 12.22 -1.34
CA SER A 136 2.88 12.66 -2.44
C SER A 136 2.84 14.17 -2.52
N TYR A 137 2.69 14.70 -3.73
CA TYR A 137 2.54 16.13 -3.92
C TYR A 137 1.11 16.57 -3.57
N ASP A 138 0.98 17.45 -2.58
CA ASP A 138 -0.28 18.12 -2.30
C ASP A 138 -0.38 19.43 -3.09
N GLY A 139 -1.37 19.51 -3.98
CA GLY A 139 -1.63 20.69 -4.78
C GLY A 139 -2.18 21.88 -3.97
N ARG A 140 -2.74 21.66 -2.79
CA ARG A 140 -3.26 22.72 -1.91
C ARG A 140 -2.11 23.45 -1.21
N GLU A 141 -1.23 22.69 -0.56
CA GLU A 141 -0.05 23.22 0.12
C GLU A 141 1.14 23.47 -0.81
N ARG A 142 1.05 23.02 -2.07
CA ARG A 142 2.09 23.12 -3.12
C ARG A 142 3.44 22.51 -2.72
N ARG A 143 3.41 21.47 -1.89
CA ARG A 143 4.61 20.78 -1.39
C ARG A 143 4.41 19.27 -1.40
N TYR A 144 5.51 18.54 -1.30
CA TYR A 144 5.48 17.11 -1.01
C TYR A 144 5.18 16.91 0.47
N ILE A 145 4.18 16.08 0.74
CA ILE A 145 3.76 15.68 2.09
C ILE A 145 4.05 14.20 2.23
N ASP A 146 4.61 13.85 3.38
CA ASP A 146 4.84 12.46 3.77
C ASP A 146 3.53 11.69 3.90
N HIS A 147 3.55 10.44 3.48
CA HIS A 147 2.44 9.53 3.74
C HIS A 147 2.27 9.33 5.26
N PRO A 148 1.04 9.40 5.77
CA PRO A 148 0.76 9.03 7.15
C PRO A 148 1.27 7.62 7.46
N ILE A 149 1.84 7.44 8.65
CA ILE A 149 2.38 6.14 9.06
C ILE A 149 1.31 5.04 9.08
N ALA A 150 0.05 5.40 9.38
CA ALA A 150 -1.08 4.48 9.32
C ALA A 150 -1.29 3.92 7.90
N ASP A 151 -1.16 4.76 6.87
CA ASP A 151 -1.29 4.34 5.47
C ASP A 151 -0.10 3.44 5.06
N LEU A 152 1.12 3.78 5.50
CA LEU A 152 2.29 2.93 5.29
C LEU A 152 2.09 1.54 5.92
N LEU A 153 1.61 1.48 7.16
CA LEU A 153 1.30 0.21 7.84
C LEU A 153 0.19 -0.57 7.13
N GLN A 154 -0.86 0.10 6.64
CA GLN A 154 -1.93 -0.53 5.89
C GLN A 154 -1.42 -1.15 4.58
N MET A 155 -0.57 -0.43 3.84
CA MET A 155 0.09 -0.93 2.64
C MET A 155 0.98 -2.14 2.94
N MET A 156 1.82 -2.04 3.98
CA MET A 156 2.66 -3.14 4.44
C MET A 156 1.85 -4.36 4.87
N GLY A 157 0.69 -4.15 5.49
CA GLY A 157 -0.24 -5.19 5.92
C GLY A 157 -0.77 -6.05 4.77
N LYS A 158 -0.77 -5.54 3.53
CA LYS A 158 -1.12 -6.34 2.34
C LYS A 158 -0.08 -7.42 2.02
N ALA A 159 1.12 -7.37 2.58
CA ALA A 159 2.15 -8.40 2.44
C ALA A 159 1.87 -9.62 3.35
N SER A 160 0.62 -10.05 3.47
CA SER A 160 0.20 -11.12 4.37
C SER A 160 -0.83 -12.00 3.69
N ARG A 161 -0.50 -13.28 3.46
CA ARG A 161 -1.38 -14.27 2.83
C ARG A 161 -1.61 -15.44 3.78
N PRO A 162 -2.49 -15.30 4.80
CA PRO A 162 -2.62 -16.30 5.86
C PRO A 162 -3.26 -17.62 5.39
N ARG A 163 -4.03 -17.58 4.28
CA ARG A 163 -4.72 -18.76 3.74
C ARG A 163 -3.86 -19.55 2.73
N THR A 164 -2.64 -19.11 2.45
CA THR A 164 -1.71 -19.80 1.54
C THR A 164 -0.53 -20.37 2.32
N ASN A 165 0.20 -21.31 1.70
CA ASN A 165 1.42 -21.90 2.29
C ASN A 165 2.63 -20.94 2.25
N ASP A 166 2.41 -19.64 2.40
CA ASP A 166 3.46 -18.64 2.44
C ASP A 166 4.06 -18.53 3.85
N VAL A 167 5.31 -18.96 4.00
CA VAL A 167 6.04 -18.94 5.29
C VAL A 167 6.31 -17.51 5.77
N ASN A 168 6.50 -16.56 4.85
CA ASN A 168 6.73 -15.16 5.16
C ASN A 168 6.10 -14.24 4.12
N GLY A 169 5.77 -13.03 4.57
CA GLY A 169 5.49 -11.88 3.72
C GLY A 169 6.71 -10.98 3.64
N LYS A 170 6.90 -10.32 2.49
CA LYS A 170 8.01 -9.39 2.28
C LYS A 170 7.46 -8.02 1.92
N CYS A 171 8.05 -6.98 2.50
CA CYS A 171 7.77 -5.61 2.11
C CYS A 171 9.09 -4.89 1.81
N VAL A 172 9.14 -4.18 0.69
CA VAL A 172 10.27 -3.32 0.29
C VAL A 172 9.78 -1.88 0.24
N LEU A 173 10.35 -1.04 1.08
CA LEU A 173 10.02 0.38 1.18
C LEU A 173 11.13 1.20 0.52
N PHE A 174 10.81 1.89 -0.57
CA PHE A 174 11.68 2.89 -1.17
C PHE A 174 11.37 4.25 -0.57
N THR A 175 12.39 4.90 -0.01
CA THR A 175 12.27 6.20 0.65
C THR A 175 13.54 7.02 0.41
N TYR A 176 13.43 8.34 0.58
CA TYR A 176 14.58 9.23 0.62
C TYR A 176 15.51 8.88 1.79
N SER A 177 16.83 8.78 1.53
CA SER A 177 17.81 8.22 2.46
C SER A 177 17.78 8.81 3.89
N PRO A 178 17.64 10.14 4.08
CA PRO A 178 17.52 10.73 5.42
C PRO A 178 16.30 10.27 6.23
N LYS A 179 15.19 9.89 5.56
CA LYS A 179 13.97 9.42 6.23
C LYS A 179 14.02 7.95 6.64
N LYS A 180 15.03 7.21 6.17
CA LYS A 180 15.16 5.76 6.39
C LYS A 180 15.16 5.38 7.87
N GLU A 181 16.02 6.00 8.68
CA GLU A 181 16.14 5.62 10.09
C GLU A 181 14.90 6.00 10.91
N TYR A 182 14.27 7.12 10.58
CA TYR A 182 12.99 7.53 11.18
C TYR A 182 11.87 6.51 10.90
N LEU A 183 11.68 6.15 9.63
CA LEU A 183 10.68 5.16 9.24
C LEU A 183 10.99 3.77 9.81
N LYS A 184 12.28 3.39 9.81
CA LYS A 184 12.72 2.14 10.43
C LYS A 184 12.28 2.06 11.90
N LYS A 185 12.52 3.11 12.67
CA LYS A 185 12.11 3.16 14.08
C LYS A 185 10.59 2.99 14.22
N LEU A 186 9.80 3.74 13.46
CA LEU A 186 8.33 3.67 13.51
C LEU A 186 7.73 2.34 13.05
N LEU A 187 8.42 1.60 12.18
CA LEU A 187 7.94 0.33 11.64
C LEU A 187 8.33 -0.88 12.49
N TYR A 188 9.47 -0.81 13.18
CA TYR A 188 9.94 -1.91 14.05
C TYR A 188 9.55 -1.74 15.51
N GLU A 189 9.25 -0.51 15.96
CA GLU A 189 8.76 -0.21 17.30
C GLU A 189 7.25 0.11 17.26
N PRO A 190 6.51 -0.13 18.35
CA PRO A 190 5.10 0.25 18.42
C PRO A 190 4.94 1.77 18.28
N LEU A 191 3.90 2.19 17.55
CA LEU A 191 3.67 3.60 17.27
C LEU A 191 3.33 4.41 18.53
N PRO A 192 4.02 5.53 18.78
CA PRO A 192 3.58 6.50 19.77
C PRO A 192 2.36 7.26 19.23
N MET A 193 1.21 7.05 19.85
CA MET A 193 -0.03 7.75 19.50
C MET A 193 -0.23 8.97 20.41
N GLU A 194 -0.42 10.13 19.80
CA GLU A 194 -0.76 11.40 20.46
C GLU A 194 -2.14 11.89 19.99
N SER A 195 -2.77 12.75 20.79
CA SER A 195 -4.03 13.39 20.40
C SER A 195 -3.73 14.70 19.67
N HIS A 196 -4.54 15.04 18.67
CA HIS A 196 -4.57 16.37 18.04
C HIS A 196 -5.91 17.08 18.31
N LEU A 197 -6.65 16.63 19.34
CA LEU A 197 -7.99 17.13 19.65
C LEU A 197 -7.97 18.61 20.05
N ASP A 198 -6.88 19.07 20.65
CA ASP A 198 -6.63 20.47 21.03
C ASP A 198 -6.77 21.45 19.86
N HIS A 199 -6.38 21.05 18.65
CA HIS A 199 -6.53 21.88 17.45
C HIS A 199 -7.97 21.94 16.91
N TYR A 200 -8.80 20.94 17.22
CA TYR A 200 -10.15 20.78 16.67
C TYR A 200 -11.25 20.78 17.75
N LEU A 201 -10.91 21.23 18.97
CA LEU A 201 -11.78 21.12 20.13
C LEU A 201 -13.07 21.96 19.98
N HIS A 202 -13.00 23.06 19.23
CA HIS A 202 -14.11 24.00 19.04
C HIS A 202 -15.36 23.33 18.46
N ASP A 203 -15.21 22.49 17.44
CA ASP A 203 -16.33 21.80 16.79
C ASP A 203 -16.99 20.78 17.72
N HIS A 204 -16.17 20.03 18.47
CA HIS A 204 -16.65 19.04 19.44
C HIS A 204 -17.38 19.70 20.61
N LEU A 205 -16.80 20.74 21.22
CA LEU A 205 -17.46 21.47 22.30
C LEU A 205 -18.79 22.08 21.84
N ASN A 206 -18.81 22.66 20.65
CA ASN A 206 -20.05 23.20 20.07
C ASN A 206 -21.13 22.12 19.92
N SER A 207 -20.76 20.92 19.44
CA SER A 207 -21.68 19.79 19.32
C SER A 207 -22.24 19.34 20.68
N GLU A 208 -21.39 19.30 21.71
CA GLU A 208 -21.79 18.85 23.06
C GLU A 208 -22.62 19.90 23.81
N ILE A 209 -22.40 21.20 23.57
CA ILE A 209 -23.28 22.28 24.06
C ILE A 209 -24.67 22.15 23.44
N VAL A 210 -24.75 21.92 22.12
CA VAL A 210 -26.04 21.72 21.43
C VAL A 210 -26.76 20.47 21.93
N THR A 211 -26.01 19.43 22.28
CA THR A 211 -26.54 18.17 22.83
C THR A 211 -26.92 18.30 24.32
N GLN A 212 -26.64 19.43 24.97
CA GLN A 212 -26.83 19.66 26.41
C GLN A 212 -26.02 18.69 27.28
N THR A 213 -24.89 18.18 26.76
CA THR A 213 -23.89 17.46 27.56
C THR A 213 -23.03 18.44 28.35
N ILE A 214 -22.78 19.63 27.78
CA ILE A 214 -21.98 20.71 28.36
C ILE A 214 -22.85 21.95 28.50
N ASP A 215 -23.25 22.28 29.72
CA ASP A 215 -23.99 23.50 30.02
C ASP A 215 -23.11 24.57 30.70
N THR A 216 -22.06 24.13 31.40
CA THR A 216 -21.14 25.01 32.13
C THR A 216 -19.68 24.82 31.71
N LEU A 217 -18.83 25.80 32.07
CA LEU A 217 -17.38 25.68 31.86
C LEU A 217 -16.77 24.51 32.63
N GLN A 218 -17.34 24.14 33.78
CA GLN A 218 -16.87 22.98 34.54
C GLN A 218 -17.18 21.68 33.79
N ASP A 219 -18.38 21.57 33.21
CA ASP A 219 -18.74 20.40 32.40
C ASP A 219 -17.83 20.26 31.17
N ALA A 220 -17.39 21.39 30.59
CA ALA A 220 -16.43 21.38 29.49
C ALA A 220 -15.05 20.85 29.92
N VAL A 221 -14.57 21.24 31.11
CA VAL A 221 -13.34 20.69 31.68
C VAL A 221 -13.51 19.20 31.95
N ASP A 222 -14.62 18.81 32.57
CA ASP A 222 -14.93 17.42 32.88
C ASP A 222 -15.01 16.58 31.60
N TYR A 223 -15.63 17.07 30.53
CA TYR A 223 -15.65 16.42 29.21
C TYR A 223 -14.25 16.13 28.69
N VAL A 224 -13.34 17.12 28.75
CA VAL A 224 -11.96 16.95 28.30
C VAL A 224 -11.23 15.87 29.10
N THR A 225 -11.55 15.65 30.38
CA THR A 225 -10.91 14.60 31.20
C THR A 225 -11.16 13.18 30.69
N TRP A 226 -12.25 12.96 29.94
CA TRP A 226 -12.58 11.67 29.34
C TRP A 226 -11.80 11.37 28.05
N THR A 227 -11.12 12.36 27.49
CA THR A 227 -10.47 12.26 26.17
C THR A 227 -9.07 11.63 26.25
N LEU A 228 -8.58 11.17 25.09
CA LEU A 228 -7.18 10.75 24.95
C LEU A 228 -6.21 11.91 25.21
N LEU A 229 -6.59 13.14 24.82
CA LEU A 229 -5.81 14.36 25.03
C LEU A 229 -5.41 14.51 26.50
N TYR A 230 -6.38 14.44 27.42
CA TYR A 230 -6.09 14.59 28.86
C TYR A 230 -5.14 13.51 29.38
N ARG A 231 -5.34 12.25 28.98
CA ARG A 231 -4.46 11.14 29.36
C ARG A 231 -3.03 11.30 28.84
N ARG A 232 -2.86 11.89 27.65
CA ARG A 232 -1.54 12.10 27.03
C ARG A 232 -0.86 13.38 27.51
N LEU A 233 -1.61 14.43 27.81
CA LEU A 233 -1.09 15.69 28.35
C LEU A 233 -0.27 15.47 29.63
N LEU A 234 -0.71 14.55 30.50
CA LEU A 234 0.03 14.17 31.71
C LEU A 234 1.31 13.37 31.43
N LYS A 235 1.39 12.65 30.30
CA LYS A 235 2.53 11.79 29.94
C LYS A 235 3.56 12.50 29.07
N ASN A 236 3.14 13.41 28.21
CA ASN A 236 3.99 14.12 27.27
C ASN A 236 3.57 15.60 27.16
N PRO A 237 3.69 16.39 28.24
CA PRO A 237 3.18 17.77 28.27
C PRO A 237 3.84 18.68 27.22
N ASN A 238 5.12 18.42 26.89
CA ASN A 238 5.87 19.22 25.92
C ASN A 238 5.31 19.15 24.49
N TYR A 239 4.49 18.15 24.18
CA TYR A 239 3.86 18.02 22.86
C TYR A 239 2.66 18.95 22.67
N TYR A 240 1.99 19.34 23.77
CA TYR A 240 0.70 20.04 23.78
C TYR A 240 0.81 21.55 24.09
N ASN A 241 1.97 22.15 23.80
CA ASN A 241 2.26 23.58 24.04
C ASN A 241 2.28 24.39 22.76
#